data_AF-A0A2T6SN49-F1
#
_entry.id   AF-A0A2T6SN49-F1
#
_cell.length_a   1.000
_cell.length_b   1.000
_cell.length_c   1.000
_cell.angle_alpha   90.00
_cell.angle_beta   90.00
_cell.angle_gamma   90.00
#
_symmetry.space_group_name_H-M   'P 1'
#
loop_
_entity.id
_entity.type
_entity.pdbx_description
1 polymer ?
#
loop_
_entity_poly.entity_id
_entity_poly.type
_entity_poly.pdbx_seq_one_letter_code
_entity_poly.pdbx_strand_id
1 'polypeptide(L)'
;ANMFRNAFYKMLELDADFVLSGEVLGQRPKSQRKEALNQVRKLVREVGEEARFDPILDRTQAGGEKPQFLDELLLRPMSAKLLEPTFMEKKGFVDREKLLDVSGRGRARQLQMIKDYGLKYYEKPGGGCLLTDIQVSNKIKNLKEYREMVFEDSVIVKIGRYFVLPHNARLVVARNEEE
;
A
#
# COMPACT_ATOMS: atom_id res chain seq x y z
N ALA A 1 -7.26 2.43 1.84
CA ALA A 1 -8.15 1.33 1.44
C ALA A 1 -7.77 0.80 0.04
N ASN A 2 -7.88 1.62 -1.02
CA ASN A 2 -7.59 1.18 -2.40
C ASN A 2 -6.20 0.58 -2.64
N MET A 3 -5.15 1.00 -1.90
CA MET A 3 -3.81 0.47 -2.07
C MET A 3 -3.73 -1.04 -1.78
N PHE A 4 -4.34 -1.51 -0.68
CA PHE A 4 -4.32 -2.94 -0.33
C PHE A 4 -5.16 -3.77 -1.29
N ARG A 5 -6.34 -3.26 -1.67
CA ARG A 5 -7.17 -3.88 -2.72
C ARG A 5 -6.38 -4.11 -4.01
N ASN A 6 -5.72 -3.06 -4.51
CA ASN A 6 -4.91 -3.17 -5.72
C ASN A 6 -3.69 -4.07 -5.53
N ALA A 7 -3.06 -4.07 -4.35
CA ALA A 7 -1.96 -4.97 -4.04
C ALA A 7 -2.39 -6.45 -4.11
N PHE A 8 -3.57 -6.78 -3.58
CA PHE A 8 -4.12 -8.14 -3.67
C PHE A 8 -4.58 -8.52 -5.09
N TYR A 9 -5.08 -7.57 -5.88
CA TYR A 9 -5.32 -7.84 -7.30
C TYR A 9 -4.02 -8.13 -8.05
N LYS A 10 -2.96 -7.35 -7.78
CA LYS A 10 -1.64 -7.60 -8.35
C LYS A 10 -1.03 -8.92 -7.85
N MET A 11 -1.30 -9.32 -6.61
CA MET A 11 -0.89 -10.61 -6.08
C MET A 11 -1.44 -11.76 -6.93
N LEU A 12 -2.73 -11.73 -7.27
CA LEU A 12 -3.34 -12.72 -8.18
C LEU A 12 -2.76 -12.64 -9.60
N GLU A 13 -2.57 -11.44 -10.14
CA GLU A 13 -2.02 -11.23 -11.49
C GLU A 13 -0.59 -11.75 -11.63
N LEU A 14 0.21 -11.62 -10.57
CA LEU A 14 1.62 -12.01 -10.54
C LEU A 14 1.84 -13.43 -10.01
N ASP A 15 0.77 -14.17 -9.70
CA ASP A 15 0.83 -15.50 -9.08
C ASP A 15 1.69 -15.53 -7.80
N ALA A 16 1.56 -14.47 -6.99
CA ALA A 16 2.31 -14.32 -5.74
C ALA A 16 1.53 -14.91 -4.55
N ASP A 17 2.25 -15.44 -3.56
CA ASP A 17 1.64 -16.12 -2.42
C ASP A 17 1.00 -15.17 -1.38
N PHE A 18 1.56 -13.97 -1.17
CA PHE A 18 1.11 -13.03 -0.14
C PHE A 18 1.60 -11.59 -0.40
N VAL A 19 1.07 -10.63 0.38
CA VAL A 19 1.40 -9.21 0.26
C VAL A 19 2.26 -8.75 1.44
N LEU A 20 3.34 -8.01 1.13
CA LEU A 20 4.16 -7.30 2.11
C LEU A 20 3.75 -5.84 2.24
N SER A 21 3.76 -5.32 3.47
CA SER A 21 3.56 -3.91 3.76
C SER A 21 4.69 -3.35 4.63
N GLY A 22 5.19 -2.17 4.26
CA GLY A 22 6.14 -1.39 5.05
C GLY A 22 5.51 -0.61 6.21
N GLU A 23 4.24 -0.90 6.56
CA GLU A 23 3.61 -0.33 7.74
C GLU A 23 4.29 -0.77 9.03
N VAL A 24 4.49 0.19 9.94
CA VAL A 24 5.12 -0.05 11.25
C VAL A 24 4.18 0.44 12.35
N LEU A 25 3.84 -0.44 13.29
CA LEU A 25 2.92 -0.15 14.38
C LEU A 25 3.34 1.10 15.18
N GLY A 26 2.49 2.11 15.21
CA GLY A 26 2.67 3.36 15.96
C GLY A 26 3.56 4.41 15.27
N GLN A 27 4.14 4.12 14.11
CA GLN A 27 5.12 5.02 13.47
C GLN A 27 4.51 6.27 12.87
N ARG A 28 3.38 6.15 12.16
CA ARG A 28 2.62 7.29 11.64
C ARG A 28 1.35 7.51 12.48
N PRO A 29 1.08 8.75 12.94
CA PRO A 29 0.14 8.97 14.04
C PRO A 29 -1.31 8.79 13.57
N LYS A 30 -1.56 9.15 12.31
CA LYS A 30 -2.88 9.12 11.70
C LYS A 30 -3.21 7.76 11.08
N SER A 31 -2.21 7.03 10.59
CA SER A 31 -2.42 5.89 9.69
C SER A 31 -1.85 4.56 10.15
N GLN A 32 -1.04 4.52 11.22
CA GLN A 32 -0.38 3.28 11.66
C GLN A 32 -0.55 2.97 13.16
N ARG A 33 -1.51 3.62 13.82
CA ARG A 33 -1.96 3.21 15.16
C ARG A 33 -2.73 1.88 15.10
N LYS A 34 -2.84 1.18 16.23
CA LYS A 34 -3.50 -0.14 16.30
C LYS A 34 -4.91 -0.13 15.70
N GLU A 35 -5.69 0.91 15.99
CA GLU A 35 -7.04 1.05 15.44
C GLU A 35 -7.04 1.21 13.92
N ALA A 36 -6.07 1.95 13.37
CA ALA A 36 -5.94 2.14 11.92
C ALA A 36 -5.55 0.84 11.22
N LEU A 37 -4.64 0.05 11.80
CA LEU A 37 -4.30 -1.27 11.26
C LEU A 37 -5.51 -2.23 11.31
N ASN A 38 -6.31 -2.17 12.37
CA ASN A 38 -7.56 -2.95 12.47
C ASN A 38 -8.61 -2.49 11.44
N GLN A 39 -8.67 -1.21 11.09
CA GLN A 39 -9.54 -0.73 10.00
C GLN A 39 -9.07 -1.27 8.66
N VAL A 40 -7.76 -1.26 8.39
CA VAL A 40 -7.18 -1.88 7.18
C VAL A 40 -7.54 -3.37 7.14
N ARG A 41 -7.43 -4.08 8.27
CA ARG A 41 -7.80 -5.49 8.38
C ARG A 41 -9.24 -5.74 7.94
N LYS A 42 -10.21 -4.95 8.44
CA LYS A 42 -11.62 -5.06 8.06
C LYS A 42 -11.84 -4.82 6.56
N LEU A 43 -11.25 -3.75 6.03
CA LEU A 43 -11.35 -3.42 4.60
C LEU A 43 -10.77 -4.52 3.70
N VAL A 44 -9.66 -5.13 4.09
CA VAL A 44 -9.06 -6.23 3.33
C VAL A 44 -9.96 -7.48 3.37
N ARG A 45 -10.64 -7.73 4.49
CA ARG A 45 -11.63 -8.83 4.58
C ARG A 45 -12.80 -8.62 3.62
N GLU A 46 -13.35 -7.41 3.59
CA GLU A 46 -14.43 -7.04 2.66
C GLU A 46 -14.01 -7.23 1.20
N VAL A 47 -12.80 -6.81 0.83
CA VAL A 47 -12.24 -7.08 -0.52
C VAL A 47 -12.12 -8.58 -0.78
N GLY A 48 -11.76 -9.36 0.24
CA GLY A 48 -11.68 -10.81 0.16
C GLY A 48 -13.02 -11.51 -0.10
N GLU A 49 -14.16 -10.84 0.01
CA GLU A 49 -15.47 -11.41 -0.33
C GLU A 49 -15.70 -11.52 -1.84
N GLU A 50 -14.90 -10.84 -2.66
CA GLU A 50 -15.00 -10.94 -4.12
C GLU A 50 -14.67 -12.37 -4.60
N ALA A 51 -15.47 -12.88 -5.56
CA ALA A 51 -15.36 -14.25 -6.07
C ALA A 51 -13.98 -14.59 -6.67
N ARG A 52 -13.23 -13.58 -7.12
CA ARG A 52 -11.86 -13.77 -7.63
C ARG A 52 -10.88 -14.34 -6.60
N PHE A 53 -11.17 -14.21 -5.32
CA PHE A 53 -10.34 -14.75 -4.25
C PHE A 53 -10.77 -16.15 -3.79
N ASP A 54 -11.87 -16.69 -4.31
CA ASP A 54 -12.35 -18.05 -3.98
C ASP A 54 -11.31 -19.16 -4.21
N PRO A 55 -10.43 -19.10 -5.23
CA PRO A 55 -9.40 -20.12 -5.40
C PRO A 55 -8.38 -20.18 -4.26
N ILE A 56 -8.14 -19.06 -3.58
CA ILE A 56 -7.07 -18.93 -2.57
C ILE A 56 -7.60 -18.87 -1.13
N LEU A 57 -8.89 -18.60 -0.92
CA LEU A 57 -9.50 -18.52 0.40
C LEU A 57 -10.34 -19.77 0.71
N ASP A 58 -10.24 -20.27 1.94
CA ASP A 58 -11.17 -21.30 2.42
C ASP A 58 -12.49 -20.66 2.90
N ARG A 59 -13.51 -20.72 2.04
CA ARG A 59 -14.88 -20.28 2.38
C ARG A 59 -15.58 -21.22 3.37
N THR A 60 -15.14 -22.47 3.44
CA THR A 60 -15.81 -23.53 4.23
C THR A 60 -15.36 -23.57 5.68
N GLN A 61 -14.28 -22.85 6.02
CA GLN A 61 -13.64 -22.83 7.35
C GLN A 61 -13.26 -24.22 7.89
N ALA A 62 -13.16 -25.21 7.02
CA ALA A 62 -13.01 -26.62 7.37
C ALA A 62 -11.61 -27.16 7.05
N GLY A 63 -10.86 -26.51 6.15
CA GLY A 63 -9.54 -26.94 5.71
C GLY A 63 -8.48 -25.94 6.11
N GLY A 64 -7.66 -26.27 7.11
CA GLY A 64 -6.50 -25.45 7.52
C GLY A 64 -5.39 -25.30 6.46
N GLU A 65 -5.63 -25.70 5.22
CA GLU A 65 -4.70 -25.63 4.09
C GLU A 65 -4.68 -24.27 3.39
N LYS A 66 -5.76 -23.47 3.50
CA LYS A 66 -5.86 -22.12 2.94
C LYS A 66 -6.21 -21.10 4.02
N PRO A 67 -5.85 -19.81 3.85
CA PRO A 67 -6.31 -18.76 4.74
C PRO A 67 -7.84 -18.61 4.65
N GLN A 68 -8.49 -18.28 5.76
CA GLN A 68 -9.93 -18.02 5.78
C GLN A 68 -10.23 -16.61 5.26
N PHE A 69 -9.34 -15.66 5.61
CA PHE A 69 -9.50 -14.26 5.27
C PHE A 69 -8.29 -13.71 4.54
N LEU A 70 -8.54 -12.78 3.62
CA LEU A 70 -7.51 -12.14 2.82
C LEU A 70 -6.48 -11.37 3.67
N ASP A 71 -6.87 -10.85 4.84
CA ASP A 71 -5.94 -10.14 5.73
C ASP A 71 -4.86 -11.05 6.33
N GLU A 72 -5.09 -12.37 6.36
CA GLU A 72 -4.09 -13.33 6.84
C GLU A 72 -2.90 -13.49 5.89
N LEU A 73 -3.04 -13.03 4.65
CA LEU A 73 -2.00 -12.94 3.64
C LEU A 73 -1.30 -11.56 3.62
N LEU A 74 -1.56 -10.70 4.60
CA LEU A 74 -0.91 -9.40 4.72
C LEU A 74 0.16 -9.39 5.82
N LEU A 75 1.43 -9.50 5.43
CA LEU A 75 2.56 -9.48 6.35
C LEU A 75 3.15 -8.07 6.51
N ARG A 76 3.50 -7.71 7.75
CA ARG A 76 4.18 -6.45 8.12
C ARG A 76 5.53 -6.76 8.76
N PRO A 77 6.58 -7.03 7.98
CA PRO A 77 7.84 -7.60 8.48
C PRO A 77 8.49 -6.80 9.61
N MET A 78 8.36 -5.48 9.54
CA MET A 78 8.99 -4.56 10.49
C MET A 78 8.37 -4.59 11.89
N SER A 79 7.09 -4.97 12.02
CA SER A 79 6.39 -5.02 13.30
C SER A 79 5.70 -6.36 13.55
N ALA A 80 6.10 -7.41 12.82
CA ALA A 80 5.42 -8.70 12.82
C ALA A 80 5.42 -9.36 14.21
N LYS A 81 6.52 -9.26 14.95
CA LYS A 81 6.65 -9.81 16.31
C LYS A 81 5.66 -9.19 17.32
N LEU A 82 5.09 -8.03 16.99
CA LEU A 82 4.13 -7.30 17.82
C LEU A 82 2.67 -7.52 17.40
N LEU A 83 2.45 -8.33 16.37
CA LEU A 83 1.15 -8.61 15.77
C LEU A 83 0.89 -10.12 15.79
N GLU A 84 -0.38 -10.50 15.62
CA GLU A 84 -0.74 -11.91 15.45
C GLU A 84 -0.01 -12.52 14.23
N PRO A 85 0.47 -13.77 14.33
CA PRO A 85 1.09 -14.45 13.21
C PRO A 85 0.15 -14.56 12.00
N THR A 86 0.68 -14.21 10.83
CA THR A 86 -0.01 -14.39 9.54
C THR A 86 -0.11 -15.86 9.15
N PHE A 87 -0.91 -16.15 8.12
CA PHE A 87 -1.04 -17.51 7.60
C PHE A 87 0.32 -18.07 7.13
N MET A 88 1.14 -17.25 6.46
CA MET A 88 2.45 -17.66 5.93
C MET A 88 3.47 -17.96 7.04
N GLU A 89 3.39 -17.24 8.16
CA GLU A 89 4.20 -17.54 9.35
C GLU A 89 3.77 -18.88 9.98
N LYS A 90 2.46 -19.11 10.11
CA LYS A 90 1.92 -20.37 10.68
C LYS A 90 2.24 -21.59 9.82
N LYS A 91 2.32 -21.43 8.50
CA LYS A 91 2.70 -22.49 7.55
C LYS A 91 4.20 -22.71 7.46
N GLY A 92 5.03 -21.86 8.08
CA GLY A 92 6.48 -21.96 8.03
C GLY A 92 7.12 -21.45 6.73
N PHE A 93 6.34 -20.81 5.84
CA PHE A 93 6.89 -20.14 4.65
C PHE A 93 7.71 -18.90 5.02
N VAL A 94 7.36 -18.26 6.14
CA VAL A 94 8.11 -17.13 6.69
C VAL A 94 8.57 -17.48 8.10
N ASP A 95 9.89 -17.43 8.29
CA ASP A 95 10.51 -17.57 9.60
C ASP A 95 10.30 -16.30 10.44
N ARG A 96 9.39 -16.39 11.41
CA ARG A 96 9.02 -15.28 12.30
C ARG A 96 10.21 -14.76 13.12
N GLU A 97 11.20 -15.60 13.42
CA GLU A 97 12.35 -15.19 14.21
C GLU A 97 13.24 -14.19 13.47
N LYS A 98 13.25 -14.24 12.14
CA LYS A 98 13.95 -13.28 11.27
C LYS A 98 13.19 -11.96 11.08
N LEU A 99 11.95 -11.87 11.53
CA LEU A 99 11.15 -10.65 11.48
C LEU A 99 11.46 -9.72 12.66
N LEU A 100 10.90 -8.51 12.62
CA LEU A 100 11.23 -7.45 13.56
C LEU A 100 10.04 -7.09 14.47
N ASP A 101 10.41 -6.39 15.54
CA ASP A 101 9.57 -5.87 16.62
C ASP A 101 9.63 -4.33 16.68
N VAL A 102 9.81 -3.66 15.52
CA VAL A 102 9.85 -2.20 15.47
C VAL A 102 8.46 -1.63 15.74
N SER A 103 8.39 -0.69 16.67
CA SER A 103 7.19 0.10 16.93
C SER A 103 7.49 1.51 17.41
N GLY A 104 6.45 2.33 17.44
CA GLY A 104 6.52 3.71 17.91
C GLY A 104 7.08 4.66 16.84
N ARG A 105 7.42 5.87 17.28
CA ARG A 105 7.68 7.03 16.40
C ARG A 105 9.09 7.14 15.86
N GLY A 106 10.05 6.56 16.59
CA GLY A 106 11.48 6.69 16.28
C GLY A 106 11.86 5.89 15.04
N ARG A 107 12.83 6.42 14.27
CA ARG A 107 13.38 5.73 13.08
C ARG A 107 14.83 5.29 13.23
N ALA A 108 15.39 5.39 14.44
CA ALA A 108 16.81 5.13 14.69
C ALA A 108 17.24 3.74 14.22
N ARG A 109 16.48 2.69 14.57
CA ARG A 109 16.77 1.30 14.17
C ARG A 109 16.71 1.11 12.65
N GLN A 110 15.71 1.68 11.98
CA GLN A 110 15.61 1.63 10.51
C GLN A 110 16.78 2.35 9.83
N LEU A 111 17.16 3.53 10.35
CA LEU A 111 18.30 4.28 9.85
C LEU A 111 19.63 3.55 10.08
N GLN A 112 19.75 2.80 11.18
CA GLN A 112 20.91 1.95 11.42
C GLN A 112 20.93 0.78 10.42
N MET A 113 19.82 0.07 10.22
CA MET A 113 19.71 -1.00 9.22
C MET A 113 20.07 -0.54 7.81
N ILE A 114 19.68 0.68 7.42
CA ILE A 114 20.06 1.28 6.13
C ILE A 114 21.59 1.34 5.99
N LYS A 115 22.30 1.73 7.06
CA LYS A 115 23.77 1.76 7.08
C LYS A 115 24.35 0.35 7.01
N ASP A 116 23.80 -0.57 7.81
CA ASP A 116 24.27 -1.96 7.89
C ASP A 116 24.09 -2.70 6.56
N TYR A 117 23.02 -2.41 5.82
CA TYR A 117 22.75 -2.95 4.49
C TYR A 117 23.50 -2.21 3.37
N GLY A 118 24.24 -1.14 3.68
CA GLY A 118 24.95 -0.35 2.68
C GLY A 118 24.04 0.37 1.68
N LEU A 119 22.79 0.66 2.06
CA LEU A 119 21.82 1.34 1.20
C LEU A 119 22.19 2.83 1.09
N LYS A 120 22.80 3.21 -0.05
CA LYS A 120 23.24 4.59 -0.31
C LYS A 120 22.09 5.54 -0.63
N TYR A 121 21.02 5.03 -1.23
CA TYR A 121 19.85 5.81 -1.64
C TYR A 121 18.63 5.37 -0.84
N TYR A 122 18.07 6.30 -0.06
CA TYR A 122 16.80 6.12 0.63
C TYR A 122 16.09 7.48 0.69
N GLU A 123 14.75 7.45 0.67
CA GLU A 123 13.97 8.67 0.80
C GLU A 123 14.15 9.28 2.19
N LYS A 124 14.53 10.56 2.24
CA LYS A 124 14.56 11.29 3.50
C LYS A 124 13.11 11.47 3.98
N PRO A 125 12.83 11.22 5.27
CA PRO A 125 11.49 11.43 5.83
C PRO A 125 11.20 12.93 5.89
N GLY A 126 10.71 13.50 4.79
CA GLY A 126 10.53 14.94 4.64
C GLY A 126 10.50 15.35 3.17
N GLY A 127 9.44 14.97 2.47
CA GLY A 127 9.03 15.56 1.19
C GLY A 127 7.65 16.18 1.37
N GLY A 128 7.41 17.35 0.75
CA GLY A 128 6.07 17.92 0.69
C GLY A 128 5.13 16.96 -0.02
N CYS A 129 3.92 16.77 0.52
CA CYS A 129 2.94 15.94 -0.16
C CYS A 129 2.55 16.64 -1.47
N LEU A 130 2.66 15.99 -2.63
CA LEU A 130 2.16 16.57 -3.89
C LEU A 130 0.66 16.93 -3.81
N LEU A 131 -0.12 16.28 -2.92
CA LEU A 131 -1.52 16.64 -2.67
C LEU A 131 -1.70 17.87 -1.77
N THR A 132 -0.62 18.41 -1.21
CA THR A 132 -0.62 19.75 -0.58
C THR A 132 -0.31 20.85 -1.58
N ASP A 133 0.12 20.49 -2.79
CA ASP A 133 0.21 21.45 -3.89
C ASP A 133 -1.21 21.74 -4.42
N ILE A 134 -1.56 23.02 -4.45
CA ILE A 134 -2.86 23.51 -4.90
C ILE A 134 -3.10 23.17 -6.38
N GLN A 135 -2.07 23.25 -7.22
CA GLN A 135 -2.16 22.97 -8.65
C GLN A 135 -2.50 21.49 -8.88
N VAL A 136 -1.79 20.58 -8.22
CA VAL A 136 -2.05 19.13 -8.33
C VAL A 136 -3.43 18.79 -7.79
N SER A 137 -3.83 19.40 -6.66
CA SER A 137 -5.16 19.21 -6.08
C SER A 137 -6.28 19.66 -7.02
N ASN A 138 -6.12 20.79 -7.70
CA ASN A 138 -7.11 21.30 -8.64
C ASN A 138 -7.22 20.41 -9.89
N LYS A 139 -6.10 19.92 -10.42
CA LYS A 139 -6.08 18.95 -11.53
C LYS A 139 -6.85 17.67 -11.17
N ILE A 140 -6.62 17.13 -9.97
CA ILE A 140 -7.31 15.92 -9.47
C ILE A 140 -8.81 16.16 -9.34
N LYS A 141 -9.23 17.30 -8.76
CA LYS A 141 -10.65 17.66 -8.65
C LYS A 141 -11.31 17.74 -10.03
N ASN A 142 -10.68 18.44 -10.96
CA ASN A 142 -11.19 18.58 -12.32
C ASN A 142 -11.28 17.22 -13.06
N LEU A 143 -10.36 16.28 -12.87
CA LEU A 143 -10.49 14.96 -13.49
C LEU A 143 -11.67 14.16 -12.92
N LYS A 144 -11.81 14.18 -11.58
CA LYS A 144 -12.88 13.46 -10.88
C LYS A 144 -14.29 13.91 -11.22
N GLU A 145 -14.48 15.17 -11.64
CA GLU A 145 -15.79 15.68 -12.04
C GLU A 145 -16.38 14.97 -13.27
N TYR A 146 -15.54 14.38 -14.13
CA TYR A 146 -15.98 13.84 -15.42
C TYR A 146 -15.77 12.35 -15.57
N ARG A 147 -14.82 11.77 -14.82
CA ARG A 147 -14.60 10.32 -14.81
C ARG A 147 -13.95 9.86 -13.51
N GLU A 148 -14.08 8.57 -13.23
CA GLU A 148 -13.24 7.93 -12.22
C GLU A 148 -11.77 7.98 -12.65
N MET A 149 -10.90 8.28 -11.69
CA MET A 149 -9.46 8.30 -11.94
C MET A 149 -8.92 6.89 -12.10
N VAL A 150 -8.08 6.71 -13.11
CA VAL A 150 -7.25 5.53 -13.30
C VAL A 150 -5.83 5.78 -12.77
N PHE A 151 -4.99 4.74 -12.73
CA PHE A 151 -3.65 4.85 -12.15
C PHE A 151 -2.76 5.82 -12.94
N GLU A 152 -2.91 5.82 -14.26
CA GLU A 152 -2.20 6.63 -15.24
C GLU A 152 -2.47 8.13 -15.02
N ASP A 153 -3.67 8.49 -14.57
CA ASP A 153 -4.01 9.88 -14.24
C ASP A 153 -3.09 10.46 -13.15
N SER A 154 -2.59 9.60 -12.25
CA SER A 154 -1.71 10.04 -11.16
C SER A 154 -0.35 10.56 -11.66
N VAL A 155 0.07 10.14 -12.85
CA VAL A 155 1.28 10.64 -13.52
C VAL A 155 0.95 11.97 -14.18
N ILE A 156 -0.12 12.01 -14.96
CA ILE A 156 -0.56 13.18 -15.75
C ILE A 156 -0.81 14.40 -14.86
N VAL A 157 -1.41 14.24 -13.68
CA VAL A 157 -1.67 15.38 -12.78
C VAL A 157 -0.40 15.98 -12.19
N LYS A 158 0.71 15.24 -12.13
CA LYS A 158 1.97 15.68 -11.51
C LYS A 158 2.88 16.40 -12.50
N ILE A 159 2.78 16.06 -13.78
CA ILE A 159 3.65 16.59 -14.83
C ILE A 159 2.97 17.74 -15.60
N GLY A 160 3.79 18.52 -16.29
CA GLY A 160 3.35 19.48 -17.28
C GLY A 160 2.44 20.61 -16.81
N ARG A 161 2.16 21.50 -17.76
CA ARG A 161 1.14 22.53 -17.68
C ARG A 161 -0.18 21.91 -18.14
N TYR A 162 -1.19 21.94 -17.28
CA TYR A 162 -2.49 21.31 -17.53
C TYR A 162 -3.49 22.37 -17.97
N PHE A 163 -4.03 22.20 -19.18
CA PHE A 163 -5.04 23.07 -19.75
C PHE A 163 -6.34 22.30 -19.97
N VAL A 164 -7.45 22.91 -19.60
CA VAL A 164 -8.80 22.45 -19.95
C VAL A 164 -9.23 23.25 -21.18
N LEU A 165 -9.44 22.54 -22.28
CA LEU A 165 -9.83 23.09 -23.58
C LEU A 165 -11.36 22.99 -23.77
N PRO A 166 -11.93 23.63 -24.81
CA PRO A 166 -13.33 23.45 -25.18
C PRO A 166 -13.72 21.98 -25.34
N HIS A 167 -15.00 21.67 -25.10
CA HIS A 167 -15.51 20.29 -25.09
C HIS A 167 -14.83 19.37 -24.07
N ASN A 168 -14.25 19.94 -23.01
CA ASN A 168 -13.59 19.22 -21.92
C ASN A 168 -12.38 18.38 -22.36
N ALA A 169 -11.75 18.75 -23.48
CA ALA A 169 -10.48 18.20 -23.89
C ALA A 169 -9.38 18.67 -22.91
N ARG A 170 -8.37 17.83 -22.71
CA ARG A 170 -7.26 18.10 -21.77
C ARG A 170 -5.97 18.11 -22.56
N LEU A 171 -5.20 19.19 -22.42
CA LEU A 171 -3.88 19.32 -23.00
C LEU A 171 -2.86 19.43 -21.86
N VAL A 172 -1.88 18.54 -21.87
CA VAL A 172 -0.74 18.59 -20.95
C VAL A 172 0.51 18.87 -21.75
N VAL A 173 1.17 19.99 -21.44
CA VAL A 173 2.42 20.41 -22.09
C VAL A 173 3.56 20.21 -21.11
N ALA A 174 4.51 19.33 -21.44
CA ALA A 174 5.71 19.09 -20.65
C ALA A 174 6.49 20.39 -20.39
N ARG A 175 7.08 20.53 -19.19
CA ARG A 175 7.86 21.73 -18.83
C ARG A 175 9.32 21.63 -19.25
N ASN A 176 9.82 20.42 -19.44
CA ASN A 176 11.20 20.10 -19.84
C ASN A 176 11.22 18.72 -20.51
N GLU A 177 12.39 18.26 -20.92
CA GLU A 177 12.58 16.96 -21.59
C GLU A 177 12.33 15.74 -20.69
N GLU A 178 12.45 15.90 -19.37
CA GLU A 178 12.23 14.82 -18.40
C GLU A 178 10.74 14.57 -18.09
N GLU A 179 9.84 15.49 -18.49
CA GLU A 179 8.38 15.40 -18.34
C GLU A 179 7.68 14.98 -19.64
#